data_AF-A0A2E9MJ84-F1
#
_entry.id   AF-A0A2E9MJ84-F1
#
_cell.length_a   1.000
_cell.length_b   1.000
_cell.length_c   1.000
_cell.angle_alpha   90.00
_cell.angle_beta   90.00
_cell.angle_gamma   90.00
#
_symmetry.space_group_name_H-M   'P 1'
#
loop_
_entity.id
_entity.type
_entity.pdbx_description
1 polymer ?
#
loop_
_entity_poly.entity_id
_entity_poly.type
_entity_poly.pdbx_seq_one_letter_code
_entity_poly.pdbx_strand_id
1 'polypeptide(L)'
;MTLRQQKAVVIHPTGCKVVRIEGDDDRAIEDSLIAAITDQTAAIFTVASSKIESAPLPIAVEIGKARGVPVIVDAAYEIPPKENLWYYTKEVGVDAAIFSGGKALRGPSSTGLIVGRKEIVVSCRVHARPNGGVGFASKVGKEEVVGLYAAIKRLLEVGEEDHYARCGRQMDYIESELKDMPFLHLTRHEHGSWGDEFGVALHIEEGSPYKDVRAFMAEGTPYIELSSQFDALFVCVSTLKDGDEVVVVEKLKKALAVR
;
A
#
# COMPACT_ATOMS: atom_id res chain seq x y z
N MET A 1 -7.87 -12.48 8.39
CA MET A 1 -6.50 -12.43 8.93
C MET A 1 -6.07 -10.97 8.96
N THR A 2 -5.69 -10.43 10.12
CA THR A 2 -5.26 -9.02 10.22
C THR A 2 -3.90 -8.81 9.53
N LEU A 3 -3.58 -7.58 9.13
CA LEU A 3 -2.25 -7.24 8.57
C LEU A 3 -1.10 -7.64 9.50
N ARG A 4 -1.29 -7.46 10.83
CA ARG A 4 -0.34 -7.92 11.85
C ARG A 4 -0.11 -9.43 11.79
N GLN A 5 -1.19 -10.21 11.63
CA GLN A 5 -1.09 -11.67 11.45
C GLN A 5 -0.39 -12.05 10.15
N GLN A 6 -0.68 -11.35 9.04
CA GLN A 6 0.02 -11.54 7.75
C GLN A 6 1.52 -11.29 7.87
N LYS A 7 1.94 -10.23 8.56
CA LYS A 7 3.36 -9.89 8.73
C LYS A 7 4.08 -10.88 9.64
N ALA A 8 3.46 -11.33 10.73
CA ALA A 8 4.06 -12.35 11.59
C ALA A 8 4.37 -13.65 10.82
N VAL A 9 3.47 -14.06 9.91
CA VAL A 9 3.64 -15.27 9.09
C VAL A 9 4.84 -15.20 8.15
N VAL A 10 5.21 -14.02 7.64
CA VAL A 10 6.42 -13.87 6.79
C VAL A 10 7.72 -13.73 7.59
N ILE A 11 7.64 -13.36 8.87
CA ILE A 11 8.83 -13.30 9.76
C ILE A 11 9.18 -14.67 10.31
N HIS A 12 8.21 -15.52 10.66
CA HIS A 12 8.49 -16.84 11.25
C HIS A 12 9.46 -17.74 10.44
N PRO A 13 9.38 -17.82 9.09
CA PRO A 13 10.30 -18.63 8.28
C PRO A 13 11.77 -18.18 8.35
N THR A 14 12.07 -16.97 8.84
CA THR A 14 13.46 -16.52 9.01
C THR A 14 14.14 -17.12 10.24
N GLY A 15 13.38 -17.81 11.11
CA GLY A 15 13.85 -18.31 12.40
C GLY A 15 13.75 -17.27 13.53
N CYS A 16 13.30 -16.05 13.24
CA CYS A 16 13.06 -15.04 14.26
C CYS A 16 11.84 -15.40 15.14
N LYS A 17 11.99 -15.21 16.46
CA LYS A 17 10.86 -15.25 17.40
C LYS A 17 10.15 -13.89 17.37
N VAL A 18 8.88 -13.88 16.99
CA VAL A 18 8.04 -12.68 17.03
C VAL A 18 7.46 -12.52 18.44
N VAL A 19 7.80 -11.42 19.11
CA VAL A 19 7.14 -10.96 20.33
C VAL A 19 6.18 -9.84 19.93
N ARG A 20 4.89 -10.01 20.24
CA ARG A 20 3.86 -9.02 19.89
C ARG A 20 3.77 -7.97 20.99
N ILE A 21 3.62 -6.73 20.55
CA ILE A 21 3.35 -5.59 21.43
C ILE A 21 1.85 -5.30 21.37
N GLU A 22 1.25 -5.18 22.54
CA GLU A 22 -0.18 -4.98 22.76
C GLU A 22 -0.38 -3.83 23.75
N GLY A 23 -1.47 -3.08 23.59
CA GLY A 23 -1.85 -1.97 24.44
C GLY A 23 -3.02 -1.21 23.82
N ASP A 24 -3.90 -0.69 24.68
CA ASP A 24 -5.13 0.00 24.27
C ASP A 24 -4.91 1.52 24.09
N ASP A 25 -3.76 2.03 24.54
CA ASP A 25 -3.31 3.42 24.36
C ASP A 25 -1.79 3.50 24.20
N ASP A 26 -1.28 4.69 23.88
CA ASP A 26 0.15 4.94 23.64
C ASP A 26 1.03 4.53 24.83
N ARG A 27 0.55 4.75 26.06
CA ARG A 27 1.31 4.44 27.28
C ARG A 27 1.37 2.95 27.55
N ALA A 28 0.25 2.24 27.37
CA ALA A 28 0.20 0.79 27.49
C ALA A 28 1.10 0.14 26.43
N ILE A 29 1.11 0.68 25.20
CA ILE A 29 2.00 0.21 24.13
C ILE A 29 3.48 0.46 24.48
N GLU A 30 3.81 1.64 25.00
CA GLU A 30 5.15 1.97 25.49
C GLU A 30 5.62 1.02 26.59
N ASP A 31 4.83 0.81 27.63
CA ASP A 31 5.14 -0.09 28.75
C ASP A 31 5.37 -1.53 28.26
N SER A 32 4.50 -1.99 27.35
CA SER A 32 4.58 -3.31 26.71
C SER A 32 5.86 -3.47 25.87
N LEU A 33 6.22 -2.44 25.10
CA LEU A 33 7.46 -2.43 24.30
C LEU A 33 8.70 -2.45 25.19
N ILE A 34 8.73 -1.64 26.25
CA ILE A 34 9.83 -1.57 27.22
C ILE A 34 10.05 -2.92 27.92
N ALA A 35 8.95 -3.58 28.32
CA ALA A 35 8.99 -4.88 28.98
C ALA A 35 9.45 -6.03 28.05
N ALA A 36 9.16 -5.92 26.76
CA ALA A 36 9.50 -6.95 25.76
C ALA A 36 10.97 -6.91 25.32
N ILE A 37 11.68 -5.80 25.51
CA ILE A 37 13.08 -5.66 25.10
C ILE A 37 14.00 -6.37 26.09
N THR A 38 14.83 -7.27 25.56
CA THR A 38 15.83 -8.05 26.30
C THR A 38 17.15 -8.06 25.53
N ASP A 39 18.20 -8.66 26.09
CA ASP A 39 19.49 -8.84 25.41
C ASP A 39 19.41 -9.73 24.16
N GLN A 40 18.29 -10.45 23.97
CA GLN A 40 18.03 -11.27 22.78
C GLN A 40 17.25 -10.52 21.68
N THR A 41 16.88 -9.25 21.91
CA THR A 41 16.06 -8.48 20.98
C THR A 41 16.90 -8.00 19.80
N ALA A 42 16.60 -8.52 18.60
CA ALA A 42 17.33 -8.18 17.38
C ALA A 42 16.88 -6.86 16.73
N ALA A 43 15.58 -6.56 16.76
CA ALA A 43 15.00 -5.35 16.18
C ALA A 43 13.58 -5.11 16.72
N ILE A 44 13.12 -3.86 16.64
CA ILE A 44 11.71 -3.48 16.71
C ILE A 44 11.21 -3.37 15.28
N PHE A 45 10.15 -4.10 14.93
CA PHE A 45 9.55 -4.09 13.60
C PHE A 45 8.13 -3.56 13.67
N THR A 46 7.81 -2.55 12.87
CA THR A 46 6.48 -1.96 12.79
C THR A 46 6.06 -1.74 11.34
N VAL A 47 4.79 -1.44 11.12
CA VAL A 47 4.20 -1.19 9.80
C VAL A 47 3.73 0.26 9.80
N ALA A 48 4.20 1.06 8.86
CA ALA A 48 3.61 2.36 8.62
C ALA A 48 2.25 2.14 7.95
N SER A 49 1.23 2.74 8.54
CA SER A 49 -0.09 2.85 7.96
C SER A 49 -0.87 3.89 8.70
N SER A 50 -1.50 4.81 7.98
CA SER A 50 -2.52 5.71 8.53
C SER A 50 -3.75 4.98 9.11
N LYS A 51 -3.86 3.66 8.95
CA LYS A 51 -5.00 2.83 9.38
C LYS A 51 -4.67 1.79 10.45
N ILE A 52 -3.41 1.64 10.87
CA ILE A 52 -3.01 0.65 11.87
C ILE A 52 -2.61 1.35 13.15
N GLU A 53 -3.23 0.96 14.27
CA GLU A 53 -2.87 1.40 15.63
C GLU A 53 -1.54 0.77 16.11
N SER A 54 -0.46 0.85 15.33
CA SER A 54 0.87 0.44 15.85
C SER A 54 1.33 1.40 16.93
N ALA A 55 2.28 0.99 17.77
CA ALA A 55 3.05 1.93 18.59
C ALA A 55 3.38 3.17 17.74
N PRO A 56 3.10 4.39 18.23
CA PRO A 56 3.48 5.58 17.51
C PRO A 56 4.95 5.45 17.11
N LEU A 57 5.22 5.53 15.81
CA LEU A 57 6.56 5.28 15.27
C LEU A 57 7.65 6.10 16.00
N PRO A 58 7.40 7.35 16.43
CA PRO A 58 8.33 8.10 17.27
C PRO A 58 8.66 7.44 18.63
N ILE A 59 7.66 6.87 19.33
CA ILE A 59 7.86 6.18 20.61
C ILE A 59 8.76 4.96 20.43
N ALA A 60 8.50 4.17 19.37
CA ALA A 60 9.32 3.01 19.04
C ALA A 60 10.78 3.40 18.76
N VAL A 61 11.01 4.50 18.03
CA VAL A 61 12.35 5.04 17.75
C VAL A 61 13.05 5.52 19.02
N GLU A 62 12.36 6.25 19.90
CA GLU A 62 12.93 6.74 21.16
C GLU A 62 13.40 5.58 22.04
N ILE A 63 12.53 4.59 22.26
CA ILE A 63 12.84 3.41 23.08
C ILE A 63 13.94 2.57 22.42
N GLY A 64 13.86 2.34 21.11
CA GLY A 64 14.89 1.62 20.36
C GLY A 64 16.26 2.26 20.52
N LYS A 65 16.34 3.58 20.37
CA LYS A 65 17.58 4.35 20.57
C LYS A 65 18.09 4.26 22.01
N ALA A 66 17.21 4.42 23.01
CA ALA A 66 17.57 4.33 24.43
C ALA A 66 18.10 2.93 24.81
N ARG A 67 17.63 1.88 24.15
CA ARG A 67 18.01 0.47 24.40
C ARG A 67 19.05 -0.07 23.42
N GLY A 68 19.49 0.70 22.43
CA GLY A 68 20.43 0.24 21.40
C GLY A 68 19.84 -0.83 20.45
N VAL A 69 18.52 -0.89 20.32
CA VAL A 69 17.80 -1.86 19.47
C VAL A 69 17.35 -1.16 18.18
N PRO A 70 17.65 -1.69 16.99
CA PRO A 70 17.28 -1.04 15.75
C PRO A 70 15.77 -1.08 15.49
N VAL A 71 15.24 -0.01 14.89
CA VAL A 71 13.83 0.11 14.47
C VAL A 71 13.72 -0.01 12.96
N ILE A 72 12.86 -0.91 12.50
CA ILE A 72 12.57 -1.17 11.09
C ILE A 72 11.08 -0.92 10.85
N VAL A 73 10.78 -0.10 9.84
CA VAL A 73 9.40 0.15 9.41
C VAL A 73 9.12 -0.47 8.05
N ASP A 74 8.01 -1.18 7.95
CA ASP A 74 7.41 -1.60 6.69
C ASP A 74 6.45 -0.51 6.21
N ALA A 75 6.92 0.27 5.25
CA ALA A 75 6.22 1.38 4.62
C ALA A 75 5.75 0.99 3.20
N ALA A 76 5.35 -0.28 3.02
CA ALA A 76 5.06 -0.83 1.70
C ALA A 76 4.01 -0.06 0.87
N TYR A 77 3.10 0.70 1.49
CA TYR A 77 2.03 1.46 0.85
C TYR A 77 2.25 2.98 0.90
N GLU A 78 3.39 3.44 1.43
CA GLU A 78 3.59 4.84 1.77
C GLU A 78 4.34 5.60 0.66
N ILE A 79 4.24 5.12 -0.57
CA ILE A 79 4.75 5.83 -1.75
C ILE A 79 3.64 5.84 -2.77
N PRO A 80 3.18 7.03 -3.22
CA PRO A 80 3.64 8.39 -2.84
C PRO A 80 3.31 8.84 -1.39
N PRO A 81 3.84 9.98 -0.91
CA PRO A 81 4.75 10.92 -1.57
C PRO A 81 6.18 10.40 -1.71
N LYS A 82 6.95 10.90 -2.69
CA LYS A 82 8.34 10.44 -2.92
C LYS A 82 9.27 10.74 -1.74
N GLU A 83 8.96 11.79 -0.99
CA GLU A 83 9.68 12.24 0.20
C GLU A 83 9.75 11.14 1.27
N ASN A 84 8.80 10.20 1.26
CA ASN A 84 8.80 9.06 2.18
C ASN A 84 10.03 8.15 2.02
N LEU A 85 10.70 8.15 0.87
CA LEU A 85 11.99 7.49 0.68
C LEU A 85 13.08 7.99 1.66
N TRP A 86 12.93 9.21 2.20
CA TRP A 86 13.83 9.79 3.20
C TRP A 86 13.17 10.03 4.55
N TYR A 87 11.91 10.49 4.57
CA TYR A 87 11.16 10.90 5.77
C TYR A 87 11.36 9.95 6.95
N TYR A 88 11.08 8.66 6.77
CA TYR A 88 11.18 7.70 7.88
C TYR A 88 12.61 7.63 8.45
N THR A 89 13.62 7.62 7.59
CA THR A 89 15.02 7.45 8.03
C THR A 89 15.67 8.76 8.51
N LYS A 90 15.23 9.91 7.99
CA LYS A 90 15.84 11.22 8.25
C LYS A 90 15.09 12.02 9.31
N GLU A 91 13.77 12.05 9.21
CA GLU A 91 12.91 12.85 10.08
C GLU A 91 12.40 12.02 11.25
N VAL A 92 11.92 10.80 10.99
CA VAL A 92 11.42 9.93 12.07
C VAL A 92 12.55 9.22 12.80
N GLY A 93 13.66 8.91 12.11
CA GLY A 93 14.85 8.30 12.71
C GLY A 93 14.83 6.78 12.80
N VAL A 94 14.03 6.10 11.98
CA VAL A 94 14.11 4.63 11.88
C VAL A 94 15.44 4.21 11.25
N ASP A 95 15.94 3.04 11.63
CA ASP A 95 17.20 2.51 11.11
C ASP A 95 17.06 1.92 9.70
N ALA A 96 15.86 1.43 9.34
CA ALA A 96 15.53 1.04 7.98
C ALA A 96 14.03 1.18 7.67
N ALA A 97 13.73 1.53 6.43
CA ALA A 97 12.38 1.56 5.87
C ALA A 97 12.29 0.63 4.66
N ILE A 98 11.19 -0.12 4.58
CA ILE A 98 10.92 -1.11 3.53
C ILE A 98 9.76 -0.62 2.68
N PHE A 99 9.93 -0.60 1.36
CA PHE A 99 8.90 -0.16 0.40
C PHE A 99 8.60 -1.25 -0.62
N SER A 100 7.37 -1.26 -1.13
CA SER A 100 6.99 -2.12 -2.25
C SER A 100 7.53 -1.56 -3.56
N GLY A 101 8.04 -2.41 -4.43
CA GLY A 101 8.48 -2.04 -5.78
C GLY A 101 7.30 -1.76 -6.72
N GLY A 102 6.22 -2.54 -6.58
CA GLY A 102 4.95 -2.31 -7.27
C GLY A 102 4.05 -1.27 -6.58
N LYS A 103 2.74 -1.53 -6.57
CA LYS A 103 1.73 -0.59 -6.06
C LYS A 103 1.86 0.78 -6.74
N ALA A 104 1.73 1.88 -5.98
CA ALA A 104 1.79 3.23 -6.52
C ALA A 104 3.22 3.68 -6.91
N LEU A 105 4.28 2.94 -6.53
CA LEU A 105 5.61 3.11 -7.16
C LEU A 105 5.63 2.63 -8.62
N ARG A 106 4.72 1.73 -9.01
CA ARG A 106 4.52 1.24 -10.39
C ARG A 106 5.73 0.52 -11.01
N GLY A 107 6.62 -0.02 -10.18
CA GLY A 107 7.62 -0.99 -10.61
C GLY A 107 7.06 -2.43 -10.64
N PRO A 108 7.92 -3.43 -10.87
CA PRO A 108 7.52 -4.84 -10.86
C PRO A 108 6.98 -5.27 -9.48
N SER A 109 5.80 -5.88 -9.43
CA SER A 109 5.09 -6.23 -8.19
C SER A 109 5.83 -7.20 -7.26
N SER A 110 6.76 -7.99 -7.80
CA SER A 110 7.62 -8.96 -7.10
C SER A 110 8.86 -8.32 -6.46
N THR A 111 9.01 -7.00 -6.50
CA THR A 111 10.19 -6.29 -6.00
C THR A 111 9.89 -5.41 -4.80
N GLY A 112 10.93 -4.96 -4.10
CA GLY A 112 10.86 -4.06 -2.97
C GLY A 112 12.19 -3.34 -2.73
N LEU A 113 12.14 -2.26 -1.95
CA LEU A 113 13.31 -1.47 -1.56
C LEU A 113 13.53 -1.57 -0.06
N ILE A 114 14.79 -1.58 0.34
CA ILE A 114 15.21 -1.36 1.73
C ILE A 114 16.15 -0.17 1.71
N VAL A 115 15.80 0.89 2.43
CA VAL A 115 16.61 2.11 2.60
C VAL A 115 16.87 2.35 4.08
N GLY A 116 17.99 2.98 4.42
CA GLY A 116 18.35 3.26 5.82
C GLY A 116 19.84 3.11 6.07
N ARG A 117 20.19 2.68 7.28
CA ARG A 117 21.57 2.50 7.72
C ARG A 117 22.32 1.54 6.81
N LYS A 118 23.55 1.93 6.46
CA LYS A 118 24.42 1.18 5.55
C LYS A 118 24.67 -0.24 6.07
N GLU A 119 24.84 -0.40 7.38
CA GLU A 119 25.12 -1.69 8.02
C GLU A 119 23.95 -2.67 7.83
N ILE A 120 22.70 -2.19 7.96
CA ILE A 120 21.51 -3.01 7.74
C ILE A 120 21.41 -3.41 6.25
N VAL A 121 21.50 -2.44 5.34
CA VAL A 121 21.38 -2.68 3.90
C VAL A 121 22.48 -3.63 3.39
N VAL A 122 23.72 -3.45 3.85
CA VAL A 122 24.83 -4.34 3.51
C VAL A 122 24.63 -5.74 4.10
N SER A 123 24.10 -5.85 5.32
CA SER A 123 23.81 -7.17 5.93
C SER A 123 22.78 -7.95 5.13
N CYS A 124 21.75 -7.30 4.57
CA CYS A 124 20.80 -7.95 3.67
C CYS A 124 21.50 -8.61 2.46
N ARG A 125 22.53 -7.96 1.89
CA ARG A 125 23.30 -8.51 0.76
C ARG A 125 24.09 -9.76 1.14
N VAL A 126 24.53 -9.88 2.39
CA VAL A 126 25.25 -11.08 2.87
C VAL A 126 24.35 -12.31 2.82
N HIS A 127 23.03 -12.14 2.98
CA HIS A 127 22.05 -13.23 2.87
C HIS A 127 21.58 -13.52 1.43
N ALA A 128 22.15 -12.84 0.43
CA ALA A 128 21.84 -13.03 -0.99
C ALA A 128 23.02 -13.70 -1.74
N ARG A 129 22.78 -14.09 -3.00
CA ARG A 129 23.83 -14.68 -3.86
C ARG A 129 25.04 -13.74 -3.99
N PRO A 130 26.28 -14.26 -4.00
CA PRO A 130 26.67 -15.68 -4.11
C PRO A 130 26.55 -16.50 -2.82
N ASN A 131 26.31 -15.86 -1.67
CA ASN A 131 26.19 -16.54 -0.38
C ASN A 131 24.89 -17.35 -0.28
N GLY A 132 24.85 -18.25 0.71
CA GLY A 132 23.60 -18.91 1.15
C GLY A 132 22.86 -18.04 2.17
N GLY A 133 21.52 -18.19 2.25
CA GLY A 133 20.71 -17.47 3.23
C GLY A 133 19.27 -17.27 2.76
N VAL A 134 18.47 -16.62 3.62
CA VAL A 134 17.04 -16.36 3.37
C VAL A 134 16.81 -15.48 2.14
N GLY A 135 17.76 -14.63 1.77
CA GLY A 135 17.69 -13.81 0.56
C GLY A 135 17.86 -14.60 -0.74
N PHE A 136 18.19 -15.88 -0.68
CA PHE A 136 18.26 -16.74 -1.87
C PHE A 136 16.89 -16.92 -2.54
N ALA A 137 15.84 -17.15 -1.74
CA ALA A 137 14.49 -17.32 -2.26
C ALA A 137 13.88 -16.01 -2.79
N SER A 138 14.37 -14.87 -2.30
CA SER A 138 13.88 -13.53 -2.63
C SER A 138 14.70 -12.83 -3.72
N LYS A 139 15.40 -13.60 -4.56
CA LYS A 139 16.26 -13.03 -5.61
C LYS A 139 15.41 -12.37 -6.71
N VAL A 140 15.71 -11.11 -6.99
CA VAL A 140 15.11 -10.37 -8.12
C VAL A 140 15.82 -10.67 -9.45
N GLY A 141 15.05 -10.76 -10.52
CA GLY A 141 15.50 -10.90 -11.91
C GLY A 141 16.16 -9.62 -12.44
N LYS A 142 16.89 -9.72 -13.56
CA LYS A 142 17.58 -8.55 -14.14
C LYS A 142 16.59 -7.53 -14.70
N GLU A 143 15.54 -8.04 -15.33
CA GLU A 143 14.42 -7.29 -15.88
C GLU A 143 13.68 -6.55 -14.77
N GLU A 144 13.51 -7.21 -13.63
CA GLU A 144 12.86 -6.64 -12.45
C GLU A 144 13.71 -5.53 -11.83
N VAL A 145 15.04 -5.70 -11.76
CA VAL A 145 15.96 -4.64 -11.31
C VAL A 145 15.88 -3.42 -12.22
N VAL A 146 15.88 -3.61 -13.55
CA VAL A 146 15.77 -2.51 -14.52
C VAL A 146 14.41 -1.83 -14.41
N GLY A 147 13.33 -2.60 -14.29
CA GLY A 147 11.98 -2.07 -14.12
C GLY A 147 11.82 -1.28 -12.82
N LEU A 148 12.34 -1.79 -11.71
CA LEU A 148 12.33 -1.08 -10.43
C LEU A 148 13.16 0.20 -10.50
N TYR A 149 14.35 0.16 -11.10
CA TYR A 149 15.17 1.35 -11.31
C TYR A 149 14.45 2.42 -12.14
N ALA A 150 13.80 2.02 -13.24
CA ALA A 150 13.03 2.94 -14.08
C ALA A 150 11.85 3.56 -13.32
N ALA A 151 11.15 2.78 -12.50
CA ALA A 151 10.05 3.26 -11.67
C ALA A 151 10.52 4.29 -10.62
N ILE A 152 11.62 3.99 -9.90
CA ILE A 152 12.23 4.92 -8.95
C ILE A 152 12.67 6.19 -9.66
N LYS A 153 13.37 6.06 -10.79
CA LYS A 153 13.84 7.21 -11.57
C LYS A 153 12.67 8.11 -11.98
N ARG A 154 11.59 7.52 -12.50
CA ARG A 154 10.37 8.26 -12.85
C ARG A 154 9.77 8.97 -11.64
N LEU A 155 9.63 8.30 -10.50
CA LEU A 155 9.09 8.92 -9.28
C LEU A 155 9.94 10.12 -8.85
N LEU A 156 11.27 10.00 -8.89
CA LEU A 156 12.15 11.09 -8.50
C LEU A 156 12.13 12.28 -9.46
N GLU A 157 12.05 12.02 -10.77
CA GLU A 157 12.07 13.04 -11.82
C GLU A 157 10.72 13.73 -12.03
N VAL A 158 9.63 12.96 -12.06
CA VAL A 158 8.28 13.44 -12.39
C VAL A 158 7.46 13.70 -11.12
N GLY A 159 7.70 12.94 -10.06
CA GLY A 159 6.84 12.95 -8.88
C GLY A 159 5.48 12.29 -9.12
N GLU A 160 4.61 12.48 -8.15
CA GLU A 160 3.26 11.94 -8.05
C GLU A 160 2.18 12.85 -8.68
N GLU A 161 2.51 14.10 -8.99
CA GLU A 161 1.56 15.09 -9.52
C GLU A 161 0.87 14.64 -10.81
N ASP A 162 1.63 14.05 -11.74
CA ASP A 162 1.08 13.51 -12.99
C ASP A 162 0.08 12.37 -12.71
N HIS A 163 0.36 11.53 -11.70
CA HIS A 163 -0.56 10.48 -11.28
C HIS A 163 -1.85 11.06 -10.70
N TYR A 164 -1.74 12.02 -9.77
CA TYR A 164 -2.89 12.66 -9.14
C TYR A 164 -3.74 13.43 -10.15
N ALA A 165 -3.11 14.19 -11.04
CA ALA A 165 -3.80 14.94 -12.09
C ALA A 165 -4.55 14.00 -13.04
N ARG A 166 -3.95 12.87 -13.42
CA ARG A 166 -4.62 11.85 -14.24
C ARG A 166 -5.81 11.24 -13.52
N CYS A 167 -5.62 10.77 -12.29
CA CYS A 167 -6.70 10.19 -11.48
C CYS A 167 -7.85 11.20 -11.29
N GLY A 168 -7.52 12.47 -11.01
CA GLY A 168 -8.48 13.56 -10.93
C GLY A 168 -9.32 13.69 -12.19
N ARG A 169 -8.69 13.83 -13.36
CA ARG A 169 -9.40 13.92 -14.66
C ARG A 169 -10.32 12.72 -14.91
N GLN A 170 -9.88 11.51 -14.56
CA GLN A 170 -10.67 10.29 -14.75
C GLN A 170 -11.90 10.24 -13.82
N MET A 171 -11.73 10.63 -12.56
CA MET A 171 -12.87 10.77 -11.62
C MET A 171 -13.84 11.85 -12.10
N ASP A 172 -13.34 13.02 -12.50
CA ASP A 172 -14.17 14.12 -13.00
C ASP A 172 -15.02 13.66 -14.20
N TYR A 173 -14.42 12.88 -15.12
CA TYR A 173 -15.13 12.30 -16.25
C TYR A 173 -16.22 11.32 -15.80
N ILE A 174 -15.90 10.34 -14.95
CA ILE A 174 -16.87 9.37 -14.43
C ILE A 174 -18.04 10.07 -13.72
N GLU A 175 -17.74 11.04 -12.86
CA GLU A 175 -18.75 11.82 -12.15
C GLU A 175 -19.63 12.60 -13.12
N SER A 176 -19.03 13.30 -14.09
CA SER A 176 -19.78 14.09 -15.07
C SER A 176 -20.75 13.26 -15.89
N GLU A 177 -20.39 12.01 -16.21
CA GLU A 177 -21.15 11.13 -17.08
C GLU A 177 -22.23 10.32 -16.35
N LEU A 178 -22.10 10.14 -15.03
CA LEU A 178 -22.98 9.28 -14.23
C LEU A 178 -23.83 10.05 -13.19
N LYS A 179 -23.50 11.30 -12.86
CA LYS A 179 -24.19 12.09 -11.81
C LYS A 179 -25.71 12.21 -11.97
N ASP A 180 -26.22 12.15 -13.21
CA ASP A 180 -27.64 12.34 -13.52
C ASP A 180 -28.39 11.00 -13.65
N MET A 181 -27.73 9.87 -13.33
CA MET A 181 -28.38 8.55 -13.35
C MET A 181 -29.33 8.41 -12.15
N PRO A 182 -30.58 7.97 -12.35
CA PRO A 182 -31.52 7.79 -11.26
C PRO A 182 -31.05 6.67 -10.32
N PHE A 183 -31.40 6.74 -9.03
CA PHE A 183 -31.04 5.72 -8.03
C PHE A 183 -29.53 5.51 -7.81
N LEU A 184 -28.69 6.44 -8.28
CA LEU A 184 -27.24 6.39 -8.15
C LEU A 184 -26.73 7.64 -7.44
N HIS A 185 -26.01 7.43 -6.34
CA HIS A 185 -25.25 8.48 -5.66
C HIS A 185 -23.74 8.21 -5.81
N LEU A 186 -22.97 9.25 -6.07
CA LEU A 186 -21.54 9.17 -6.31
C LEU A 186 -20.77 9.84 -5.18
N THR A 187 -19.76 9.14 -4.65
CA THR A 187 -18.82 9.71 -3.68
C THR A 187 -17.40 9.60 -4.21
N ARG A 188 -16.70 10.73 -4.31
CA ARG A 188 -15.28 10.77 -4.65
C ARG A 188 -14.42 10.38 -3.47
N HIS A 189 -13.42 9.54 -3.72
CA HIS A 189 -12.39 9.21 -2.75
C HIS A 189 -11.01 9.45 -3.34
N GLU A 190 -10.27 10.37 -2.72
CA GLU A 190 -8.85 10.63 -3.04
C GLU A 190 -7.91 9.68 -2.28
N HIS A 191 -8.46 8.96 -1.30
CA HIS A 191 -7.77 7.90 -0.58
C HIS A 191 -8.71 6.69 -0.37
N GLY A 192 -8.34 5.54 -0.93
CA GLY A 192 -9.10 4.30 -0.85
C GLY A 192 -8.75 3.47 0.37
N SER A 193 -9.10 2.18 0.34
CA SER A 193 -8.94 1.29 1.49
C SER A 193 -7.47 1.04 1.86
N TRP A 194 -6.54 1.24 0.93
CA TRP A 194 -5.11 0.97 1.13
C TRP A 194 -4.21 2.21 1.01
N GLY A 195 -4.76 3.42 1.06
CA GLY A 195 -4.00 4.67 0.96
C GLY A 195 -4.22 5.34 -0.40
N ASP A 196 -3.28 5.18 -1.32
CA ASP A 196 -3.18 5.96 -2.58
C ASP A 196 -4.13 5.51 -3.72
N GLU A 197 -5.26 4.91 -3.34
CA GLU A 197 -6.32 4.52 -4.26
C GLU A 197 -7.27 5.70 -4.48
N PHE A 198 -7.32 6.21 -5.70
CA PHE A 198 -8.28 7.22 -6.13
C PHE A 198 -9.44 6.52 -6.82
N GLY A 199 -10.66 7.00 -6.62
CA GLY A 199 -11.81 6.45 -7.33
C GLY A 199 -13.15 7.04 -6.93
N VAL A 200 -14.19 6.51 -7.57
CA VAL A 200 -15.59 6.92 -7.35
C VAL A 200 -16.36 5.73 -6.80
N ALA A 201 -16.96 5.91 -5.62
CA ALA A 201 -17.92 4.99 -5.04
C ALA A 201 -19.30 5.22 -5.66
N LEU A 202 -19.89 4.15 -6.17
CA LEU A 202 -21.19 4.07 -6.83
C LEU A 202 -22.19 3.49 -5.83
N HIS A 203 -22.89 4.36 -5.09
CA HIS A 203 -23.92 3.99 -4.15
C HIS A 203 -25.24 3.80 -4.90
N ILE A 204 -25.66 2.55 -5.05
CA ILE A 204 -26.92 2.21 -5.73
C ILE A 204 -28.01 2.08 -4.67
N GLU A 205 -29.11 2.80 -4.85
CA GLU A 205 -30.23 2.77 -3.90
C GLU A 205 -30.88 1.38 -3.81
N GLU A 206 -31.31 1.02 -2.60
CA GLU A 206 -32.05 -0.20 -2.35
C GLU A 206 -33.39 -0.16 -3.08
N GLY A 207 -33.77 -1.28 -3.72
CA GLY A 207 -34.98 -1.36 -4.54
C GLY A 207 -34.84 -0.77 -5.95
N SER A 208 -33.65 -0.28 -6.33
CA SER A 208 -33.38 0.17 -7.69
C SER A 208 -33.62 -0.94 -8.74
N PRO A 209 -33.93 -0.55 -10.00
CA PRO A 209 -34.07 -1.50 -11.10
C PRO A 209 -32.73 -2.12 -11.52
N TYR A 210 -31.61 -1.53 -11.09
CA TYR A 210 -30.27 -2.00 -11.44
C TYR A 210 -30.02 -3.38 -10.82
N LYS A 211 -29.77 -4.39 -11.66
CA LYS A 211 -29.47 -5.75 -11.24
C LYS A 211 -28.07 -6.14 -11.65
N ASP A 212 -27.37 -6.80 -10.72
CA ASP A 212 -26.11 -7.50 -10.97
C ASP A 212 -25.05 -6.66 -11.70
N VAL A 213 -24.99 -5.34 -11.42
CA VAL A 213 -24.07 -4.39 -12.08
C VAL A 213 -22.62 -4.88 -12.06
N ARG A 214 -22.16 -5.39 -10.92
CA ARG A 214 -20.81 -5.98 -10.80
C ARG A 214 -20.61 -7.15 -11.76
N ALA A 215 -21.56 -8.08 -11.82
CA ALA A 215 -21.46 -9.26 -12.68
C ALA A 215 -21.47 -8.85 -14.16
N PHE A 216 -22.37 -7.92 -14.54
CA PHE A 216 -22.42 -7.37 -15.89
C PHE A 216 -21.08 -6.72 -16.30
N MET A 217 -20.44 -5.98 -15.39
CA MET A 217 -19.13 -5.39 -15.62
C MET A 217 -18.02 -6.45 -15.75
N ALA A 218 -18.13 -7.57 -15.04
CA ALA A 218 -17.22 -8.72 -15.11
C ALA A 218 -17.54 -9.71 -16.26
N GLU A 219 -18.46 -9.40 -17.16
CA GLU A 219 -18.81 -10.28 -18.29
C GLU A 219 -18.34 -9.74 -19.65
N GLY A 220 -17.98 -10.64 -20.58
CA GLY A 220 -17.64 -10.27 -21.95
C GLY A 220 -16.30 -9.55 -22.10
N THR A 221 -16.16 -8.78 -23.18
CA THR A 221 -14.93 -8.06 -23.52
C THR A 221 -15.23 -6.59 -23.79
N PRO A 222 -14.59 -5.65 -23.06
CA PRO A 222 -13.60 -5.90 -22.01
C PRO A 222 -14.24 -6.40 -20.70
N TYR A 223 -13.50 -7.27 -20.00
CA TYR A 223 -13.78 -7.65 -18.61
C TYR A 223 -13.37 -6.49 -17.69
N ILE A 224 -14.28 -6.01 -16.84
CA ILE A 224 -14.02 -4.90 -15.92
C ILE A 224 -14.40 -5.33 -14.51
N GLU A 225 -13.39 -5.59 -13.67
CA GLU A 225 -13.61 -5.85 -12.25
C GLU A 225 -13.82 -4.53 -11.51
N LEU A 226 -14.94 -4.41 -10.81
CA LEU A 226 -15.15 -3.34 -9.83
C LEU A 226 -14.75 -3.84 -8.44
N SER A 227 -14.16 -3.00 -7.60
CA SER A 227 -13.90 -3.37 -6.20
C SER A 227 -15.11 -3.04 -5.32
N SER A 228 -15.23 -3.66 -4.14
CA SER A 228 -16.22 -3.23 -3.14
C SER A 228 -15.48 -2.46 -2.06
N GLN A 229 -15.80 -1.18 -1.91
CA GLN A 229 -15.25 -0.29 -0.88
C GLN A 229 -16.36 0.67 -0.43
N PHE A 230 -16.28 1.19 0.79
CA PHE A 230 -17.22 2.21 1.30
C PHE A 230 -18.70 1.79 1.19
N ASP A 231 -18.98 0.50 1.43
CA ASP A 231 -20.31 -0.10 1.28
C ASP A 231 -20.95 0.12 -0.10
N ALA A 232 -20.11 0.27 -1.14
CA ALA A 232 -20.49 0.57 -2.51
C ALA A 232 -19.66 -0.20 -3.54
N LEU A 233 -20.10 -0.18 -4.81
CA LEU A 233 -19.22 -0.55 -5.92
C LEU A 233 -18.21 0.58 -6.14
N PHE A 234 -16.94 0.26 -6.29
CA PHE A 234 -15.88 1.25 -6.36
C PHE A 234 -15.10 1.12 -7.67
N VAL A 235 -15.11 2.19 -8.46
CA VAL A 235 -14.30 2.35 -9.66
C VAL A 235 -12.96 2.95 -9.25
N CYS A 236 -11.95 2.09 -9.08
CA CYS A 236 -10.60 2.52 -8.75
C CYS A 236 -9.91 3.06 -10.02
N VAL A 237 -9.72 4.39 -10.10
CA VAL A 237 -9.06 5.03 -11.25
C VAL A 237 -7.54 4.91 -11.20
N SER A 238 -6.96 4.62 -10.02
CA SER A 238 -5.52 4.44 -9.87
C SER A 238 -4.95 3.34 -10.77
N THR A 239 -5.76 2.33 -11.13
CA THR A 239 -5.37 1.18 -11.96
C THR A 239 -5.67 1.36 -13.46
N LEU A 240 -6.44 2.37 -13.83
CA LEU A 240 -6.82 2.64 -15.21
C LEU A 240 -5.66 3.25 -16.01
N LYS A 241 -5.68 3.11 -17.33
CA LYS A 241 -4.87 3.91 -18.27
C LYS A 241 -5.73 5.06 -18.83
N ASP A 242 -5.08 6.04 -19.44
CA ASP A 242 -5.81 7.11 -20.14
C ASP A 242 -6.74 6.53 -21.20
N GLY A 243 -8.01 6.92 -21.18
CA GLY A 243 -9.07 6.44 -22.06
C GLY A 243 -9.84 5.22 -21.52
N ASP A 244 -9.33 4.50 -20.52
CA ASP A 244 -10.07 3.37 -19.93
C ASP A 244 -11.33 3.86 -19.19
N GLU A 245 -11.32 5.08 -18.64
CA GLU A 245 -12.47 5.70 -17.99
C GLU A 245 -13.69 5.82 -18.91
N VAL A 246 -13.46 6.07 -20.21
CA VAL A 246 -14.52 6.14 -21.23
C VAL A 246 -15.15 4.77 -21.40
N VAL A 247 -14.33 3.75 -21.56
CA VAL A 247 -14.77 2.35 -21.73
C VAL A 247 -15.53 1.85 -20.50
N VAL A 248 -15.04 2.19 -19.30
CA VAL A 248 -15.71 1.87 -18.03
C VAL A 248 -17.08 2.54 -17.94
N VAL A 249 -17.16 3.85 -18.21
CA VAL A 249 -18.42 4.60 -18.18
C VAL A 249 -19.43 4.06 -19.20
N GLU A 250 -19.00 3.79 -20.43
CA GLU A 250 -19.88 3.25 -21.47
C GLU A 250 -20.49 1.90 -21.05
N LYS A 251 -19.70 1.03 -20.41
CA LYS A 251 -20.19 -0.26 -19.94
C LYS A 251 -21.08 -0.10 -18.70
N LEU A 252 -20.73 0.79 -17.77
CA LEU A 252 -21.57 1.14 -16.61
C LEU A 252 -22.93 1.67 -17.04
N LYS A 253 -22.97 2.58 -18.03
CA LYS A 253 -24.23 3.10 -18.57
C LYS A 253 -25.13 2.00 -19.13
N LYS A 254 -24.55 0.97 -19.75
CA LYS A 254 -25.32 -0.20 -20.20
C LYS A 254 -25.83 -1.03 -19.02
N ALA A 255 -25.00 -1.28 -18.01
CA ALA A 255 -25.38 -1.99 -16.79
C ALA A 255 -26.50 -1.26 -16.02
N LEU A 256 -26.45 0.07 -16.02
CA LEU A 256 -27.40 0.99 -15.36
C LEU A 256 -28.57 1.40 -16.28
N ALA A 257 -28.68 0.83 -17.49
CA ALA A 257 -29.80 1.04 -18.40
C ALA A 257 -30.74 -0.18 -18.46
N VAL A 258 -30.37 -1.28 -17.80
CA VAL A 258 -31.19 -2.51 -17.76
C VAL A 258 -32.40 -2.25 -16.87
N ARG A 259 -33.60 -2.38 -17.46
CA ARG A 259 -34.90 -2.19 -16.82
C ARG A 259 -35.39 -3.47 -16.17
#